data_AF-A0A3M1DGY9-F1
#
_entry.id   AF-A0A3M1DGY9-F1
#
_cell.length_a   1.000
_cell.length_b   1.000
_cell.length_c   1.000
_cell.angle_alpha   90.00
_cell.angle_beta   90.00
_cell.angle_gamma   90.00
#
_symmetry.space_group_name_H-M   'P 1'
#
loop_
_entity.id
_entity.type
_entity.pdbx_description
1 polymer ?
#
loop_
_entity_poly.entity_id
_entity_poly.type
_entity_poly.pdbx_seq_one_letter_code
_entity_poly.pdbx_strand_id
1 'polypeptide(L)'
;MAAILALASHLPATVRTIEDIIEIVNERHGGVQHQYAPDGSIKKTVTPTRAAIMKFMGVEERRIAGKGESNASLGYHAAQKALAHAGYAGPIDGTICTTVATGTYPSNAARLHRALHGKKHCYAIDMTTPRTDPAGHATTLARELQAQRGGTYLVVREDAATLLGECNDATTASTDAEALNKLLARRGLTGADLNGIIVERRGATVAEQIEELLGIRTRTRFDLHAACAGFGYGLDAASALLQRHPYLVVSSETLSRETDYSDANSPLFGDGAGAALV
;
A
#
# COMPACT_ATOMS: atom_id res chain seq x y z
N MET A 1 10.21 15.67 -4.73
CA MET A 1 9.76 16.27 -6.02
C MET A 1 10.00 15.38 -7.24
N ALA A 2 11.18 14.77 -7.44
CA ALA A 2 11.46 14.00 -8.68
C ALA A 2 10.62 12.72 -8.86
N ALA A 3 10.28 11.99 -7.79
CA ALA A 3 9.42 10.80 -7.87
C ALA A 3 7.95 11.13 -8.20
N ILE A 4 7.48 12.33 -7.85
CA ILE A 4 6.09 12.79 -8.03
C ILE A 4 5.87 13.35 -9.44
N LEU A 5 6.89 13.99 -10.03
CA LEU A 5 6.84 14.45 -11.44
C LEU A 5 6.69 13.29 -12.44
N ALA A 6 7.16 12.09 -12.09
CA ALA A 6 6.99 10.90 -12.92
C ALA A 6 5.55 10.32 -12.88
N LEU A 7 4.77 10.61 -11.82
CA LEU A 7 3.38 10.16 -11.68
C LEU A 7 2.40 11.01 -12.49
N ALA A 8 2.69 12.29 -12.72
CA ALA A 8 1.80 13.22 -13.43
C ALA A 8 1.41 12.78 -14.85
N SER A 9 2.28 12.03 -15.53
CA SER A 9 2.03 11.52 -16.89
C SER A 9 1.13 10.27 -16.94
N HIS A 10 0.79 9.70 -15.77
CA HIS A 10 -0.01 8.47 -15.62
C HIS A 10 -1.26 8.69 -14.75
N LEU A 11 -1.58 9.93 -14.38
CA LEU A 11 -2.78 10.24 -13.60
C LEU A 11 -4.03 10.04 -14.47
N PRO A 12 -5.10 9.37 -13.97
CA PRO A 12 -6.38 9.30 -14.67
C PRO A 12 -6.94 10.72 -14.87
N ALA A 13 -7.73 10.92 -15.94
CA ALA A 13 -8.24 12.23 -16.35
C ALA A 13 -9.08 12.99 -15.30
N THR A 14 -9.45 12.32 -14.20
CA THR A 14 -10.16 12.90 -13.05
C THR A 14 -9.23 13.61 -12.06
N VAL A 15 -7.93 13.33 -12.04
CA VAL A 15 -6.92 14.06 -11.25
C VAL A 15 -6.23 15.07 -12.17
N ARG A 16 -6.64 16.34 -12.10
CA ARG A 16 -6.32 17.32 -13.15
C ARG A 16 -4.94 17.94 -12.99
N THR A 17 -4.39 17.99 -11.77
CA THR A 17 -3.00 18.44 -11.52
C THR A 17 -2.42 17.79 -10.26
N ILE A 18 -1.09 17.81 -10.10
CA ILE A 18 -0.39 17.42 -8.85
C ILE A 18 -0.90 18.22 -7.63
N GLU A 19 -1.49 19.39 -7.85
CA GLU A 19 -2.01 20.29 -6.80
C GLU A 19 -3.24 19.71 -6.06
N ASP A 20 -3.88 18.68 -6.62
CA ASP A 20 -4.99 17.94 -6.00
C ASP A 20 -4.51 16.93 -4.92
N ILE A 21 -3.20 16.65 -4.85
CA ILE A 21 -2.59 15.74 -3.86
C ILE A 21 -2.11 16.56 -2.66
N ILE A 22 -2.82 16.45 -1.54
CA ILE A 22 -2.46 17.26 -0.37
C ILE A 22 -1.64 16.47 0.64
N GLU A 23 -0.39 16.88 0.78
CA GLU A 23 0.57 16.31 1.71
C GLU A 23 0.34 16.84 3.14
N ILE A 24 0.44 15.94 4.12
CA ILE A 24 0.49 16.28 5.53
C ILE A 24 1.82 15.86 6.09
N VAL A 25 2.43 16.86 6.72
CA VAL A 25 3.84 16.90 6.98
C VAL A 25 4.07 17.45 8.36
N ASN A 26 4.58 16.60 9.26
CA ASN A 26 5.03 16.99 10.59
C ASN A 26 6.55 17.23 10.65
N GLU A 27 7.05 17.51 11.86
CA GLU A 27 8.31 18.22 12.14
C GLU A 27 9.61 17.48 11.76
N ARG A 28 10.67 18.28 11.57
CA ARG A 28 12.01 17.89 11.11
C ARG A 28 12.81 17.18 12.20
N HIS A 29 13.38 16.01 11.90
CA HIS A 29 14.25 15.30 12.85
C HIS A 29 15.48 14.66 12.16
N GLY A 30 16.67 14.89 12.75
CA GLY A 30 17.90 14.17 12.40
C GLY A 30 17.93 12.77 13.04
N GLY A 31 18.38 11.75 12.30
CA GLY A 31 18.51 10.37 12.80
C GLY A 31 19.94 10.01 13.21
N VAL A 32 20.08 9.09 14.16
CA VAL A 32 21.34 8.45 14.56
C VAL A 32 21.35 7.02 14.01
N GLN A 33 22.46 6.54 13.47
CA GLN A 33 22.66 5.13 13.05
C GLN A 33 23.76 4.47 13.89
N HIS A 34 23.88 3.14 13.85
CA HIS A 34 24.93 2.41 14.55
C HIS A 34 25.73 1.53 13.56
N GLN A 35 27.06 1.45 13.70
CA GLN A 35 27.93 0.52 12.98
C GLN A 35 28.16 -0.72 13.83
N TYR A 36 28.08 -1.90 13.21
CA TYR A 36 28.17 -3.21 13.88
C TYR A 36 29.48 -3.92 13.54
N ALA A 37 29.98 -4.71 14.48
CA ALA A 37 30.99 -5.72 14.22
C ALA A 37 30.33 -6.97 13.59
N PRO A 38 31.12 -7.86 12.97
CA PRO A 38 30.59 -9.08 12.32
C PRO A 38 29.83 -10.03 13.26
N ASP A 39 30.01 -9.89 14.57
CA ASP A 39 29.33 -10.65 15.62
C ASP A 39 28.02 -10.01 16.10
N GLY A 40 27.60 -8.90 15.49
CA GLY A 40 26.38 -8.17 15.85
C GLY A 40 26.53 -7.23 17.06
N SER A 41 27.74 -7.03 17.59
CA SER A 41 27.98 -6.03 18.63
C SER A 41 28.09 -4.62 18.06
N ILE A 42 27.58 -3.60 18.78
CA ILE A 42 27.67 -2.20 18.37
C ILE A 42 29.13 -1.75 18.45
N LYS A 43 29.74 -1.50 17.29
CA LYS A 43 31.12 -1.04 17.16
C LYS A 43 31.25 0.47 17.34
N LYS A 44 30.26 1.23 16.84
CA LYS A 44 30.24 2.70 16.96
C LYS A 44 28.83 3.25 16.69
N THR A 45 28.32 4.11 17.55
CA THR A 45 27.18 4.96 17.20
C THR A 45 27.65 6.01 16.19
N VAL A 46 27.08 6.02 14.99
CA VAL A 46 27.42 6.93 13.91
C VAL A 46 26.18 7.72 13.54
N THR A 47 26.13 9.00 13.91
CA THR A 47 25.21 9.92 13.26
C THR A 47 25.70 10.12 11.82
N PRO A 48 24.96 9.67 10.80
CA PRO A 48 25.41 9.80 9.41
C PRO A 48 25.51 11.29 9.08
N THR A 49 26.60 11.69 8.44
CA THR A 49 26.71 13.09 8.00
C THR A 49 25.67 13.36 6.93
N ARG A 50 25.14 14.59 6.88
CA ARG A 50 24.23 15.02 5.81
C ARG A 50 24.75 14.65 4.42
N ALA A 51 26.06 14.76 4.20
CA ALA A 51 26.70 14.39 2.94
C ALA A 51 26.58 12.89 2.62
N ALA A 52 26.70 12.00 3.61
CA ALA A 52 26.52 10.57 3.42
C ALA A 52 25.06 10.20 3.14
N ILE A 53 24.12 10.81 3.89
CA ILE A 53 22.67 10.62 3.68
C ILE A 53 22.28 11.04 2.26
N MET A 54 22.72 12.22 1.82
CA MET A 54 22.47 12.71 0.46
C MET A 54 23.12 11.83 -0.60
N LYS A 55 24.37 11.41 -0.40
CA LYS A 55 25.12 10.62 -1.39
C LYS A 55 24.49 9.25 -1.65
N PHE A 56 24.04 8.56 -0.58
CA PHE A 56 23.57 7.18 -0.70
C PHE A 56 22.05 7.07 -0.84
N MET A 57 21.29 7.98 -0.24
CA MET A 57 19.82 7.89 -0.20
C MET A 57 19.12 9.06 -0.91
N GLY A 58 19.82 10.16 -1.20
CA GLY A 58 19.21 11.35 -1.82
C GLY A 58 18.18 12.06 -0.93
N VAL A 59 18.17 11.78 0.38
CA VAL A 59 17.22 12.34 1.33
C VAL A 59 17.78 13.62 1.94
N GLU A 60 17.19 14.75 1.58
CA GLU A 60 17.59 16.06 2.12
C GLU A 60 16.92 16.39 3.45
N GLU A 61 15.62 16.07 3.56
CA GLU A 61 14.82 16.23 4.75
C GLU A 61 13.94 15.01 4.94
N ARG A 62 13.70 14.64 6.20
CA ARG A 62 12.69 13.65 6.59
C ARG A 62 11.85 14.19 7.74
N ARG A 63 10.63 13.68 7.82
CA ARG A 63 9.62 14.11 8.80
C ARG A 63 9.20 12.91 9.63
N ILE A 64 8.92 13.14 10.90
CA ILE A 64 8.63 12.06 11.86
C ILE A 64 7.30 12.37 12.53
N ALA A 65 6.41 11.36 12.57
CA ALA A 65 5.10 11.46 13.19
C ALA A 65 5.23 11.55 14.72
N GLY A 66 4.51 12.50 15.31
CA GLY A 66 4.48 12.71 16.76
C GLY A 66 3.89 11.53 17.51
N LYS A 67 4.15 11.42 18.83
CA LYS A 67 3.78 10.25 19.66
C LYS A 67 2.30 9.83 19.60
N GLY A 68 1.39 10.75 19.30
CA GLY A 68 -0.05 10.49 19.18
C GLY A 68 -0.55 10.25 17.74
N GLU A 69 0.32 10.35 16.75
CA GLU A 69 -0.08 10.23 15.34
C GLU A 69 0.09 8.80 14.84
N SER A 70 -0.94 8.28 14.19
CA SER A 70 -0.97 7.00 13.48
C SER A 70 -1.15 7.20 11.97
N ASN A 71 -0.98 6.13 11.18
CA ASN A 71 -1.35 6.11 9.76
C ASN A 71 -2.78 6.62 9.54
N ALA A 72 -3.72 6.22 10.40
CA ALA A 72 -5.11 6.68 10.29
C ALA A 72 -5.26 8.19 10.56
N SER A 73 -4.59 8.73 11.57
CA SER A 73 -4.69 10.17 11.89
C SER A 73 -4.04 11.06 10.83
N LEU A 74 -2.88 10.66 10.29
CA LEU A 74 -2.22 11.39 9.22
C LEU A 74 -3.05 11.31 7.94
N GLY A 75 -3.57 10.12 7.61
CA GLY A 75 -4.48 9.90 6.50
C GLY A 75 -5.79 10.70 6.62
N TYR A 76 -6.37 10.77 7.82
CA TYR A 76 -7.56 11.58 8.12
C TYR A 76 -7.34 13.05 7.77
N HIS A 77 -6.25 13.63 8.27
CA HIS A 77 -5.97 15.02 7.99
C HIS A 77 -5.76 15.22 6.46
N ALA A 78 -5.09 14.29 5.78
CA ALA A 78 -4.83 14.39 4.34
C ALA A 78 -6.14 14.37 3.57
N ALA A 79 -7.04 13.46 3.93
CA ALA A 79 -8.39 13.36 3.39
C ALA A 79 -9.21 14.64 3.61
N GLN A 80 -9.18 15.22 4.82
CA GLN A 80 -9.87 16.49 5.09
C GLN A 80 -9.39 17.60 4.16
N LYS A 81 -8.08 17.71 3.96
CA LYS A 81 -7.52 18.73 3.07
C LYS A 81 -7.93 18.47 1.62
N ALA A 82 -7.85 17.22 1.14
CA ALA A 82 -8.27 16.84 -0.21
C ALA A 82 -9.75 17.18 -0.46
N LEU A 83 -10.63 16.86 0.48
CA LEU A 83 -12.06 17.20 0.42
C LEU A 83 -12.29 18.72 0.40
N ALA A 84 -11.60 19.47 1.27
CA ALA A 84 -11.69 20.92 1.33
C ALA A 84 -11.20 21.58 0.04
N HIS A 85 -10.10 21.08 -0.53
CA HIS A 85 -9.55 21.56 -1.79
C HIS A 85 -10.48 21.30 -2.97
N ALA A 86 -11.08 20.11 -3.03
CA ALA A 86 -12.09 19.78 -4.03
C ALA A 86 -13.42 20.55 -3.83
N GLY A 87 -13.60 21.25 -2.70
CA GLY A 87 -14.87 21.87 -2.34
C GLY A 87 -16.01 20.85 -2.23
N TYR A 88 -15.70 19.58 -1.91
CA TYR A 88 -16.65 18.48 -1.99
C TYR A 88 -17.17 18.08 -0.60
N ALA A 89 -18.48 18.13 -0.42
CA ALA A 89 -19.19 17.72 0.80
C ALA A 89 -20.27 16.65 0.53
N GLY A 90 -20.24 16.05 -0.66
CA GLY A 90 -21.20 15.03 -1.08
C GLY A 90 -20.86 13.64 -0.55
N PRO A 91 -21.70 12.63 -0.87
CA PRO A 91 -21.40 11.23 -0.56
C PRO A 91 -20.14 10.73 -1.29
N ILE A 92 -19.47 9.74 -0.72
CA ILE A 92 -18.26 9.09 -1.27
C ILE A 92 -18.58 7.59 -1.44
N ASP A 93 -18.26 7.01 -2.60
CA ASP A 93 -18.56 5.60 -2.87
C ASP A 93 -17.63 4.65 -2.11
N GLY A 94 -16.36 5.06 -1.95
CA GLY A 94 -15.39 4.28 -1.20
C GLY A 94 -14.11 5.02 -0.78
N THR A 95 -13.39 4.40 0.15
CA THR A 95 -12.08 4.85 0.63
C THR A 95 -11.02 3.78 0.38
N ILE A 96 -9.96 4.13 -0.35
CA ILE A 96 -8.81 3.26 -0.59
C ILE A 96 -7.61 3.84 0.15
N CYS A 97 -7.07 3.12 1.13
CA CYS A 97 -5.83 3.53 1.79
C CYS A 97 -4.65 2.72 1.27
N THR A 98 -3.65 3.35 0.68
CA THR A 98 -2.45 2.69 0.18
C THR A 98 -1.38 2.78 1.26
N THR A 99 -0.96 1.62 1.78
CA THR A 99 -0.04 1.55 2.92
C THR A 99 0.90 0.35 2.80
N VAL A 100 2.08 0.42 3.37
CA VAL A 100 2.97 -0.71 3.61
C VAL A 100 2.38 -1.56 4.74
N ALA A 101 1.94 -2.78 4.42
CA ALA A 101 1.62 -3.71 5.50
C ALA A 101 2.88 -3.97 6.32
N THR A 102 2.79 -3.85 7.64
CA THR A 102 3.82 -4.39 8.54
C THR A 102 3.85 -5.91 8.34
N GLY A 103 4.91 -6.46 7.74
CA GLY A 103 5.24 -7.88 7.86
C GLY A 103 5.55 -8.72 6.63
N THR A 104 5.33 -8.28 5.38
CA THR A 104 5.63 -9.16 4.23
C THR A 104 6.07 -8.40 2.98
N TYR A 105 7.40 -8.22 2.86
CA TYR A 105 8.06 -7.86 1.61
C TYR A 105 8.92 -9.03 1.11
N PRO A 106 8.81 -9.44 -0.16
CA PRO A 106 7.80 -9.03 -1.15
C PRO A 106 6.39 -9.51 -0.77
N SER A 107 5.36 -8.90 -1.38
CA SER A 107 3.95 -9.24 -1.13
C SER A 107 3.64 -10.72 -1.44
N ASN A 108 2.61 -11.28 -0.82
CA ASN A 108 2.20 -12.66 -1.07
C ASN A 108 1.72 -12.86 -2.51
N ALA A 109 1.04 -11.88 -3.11
CA ALA A 109 0.69 -11.91 -4.53
C ALA A 109 1.93 -12.04 -5.44
N ALA A 110 3.02 -11.33 -5.12
CA ALA A 110 4.28 -11.43 -5.85
C ALA A 110 4.98 -12.79 -5.66
N ARG A 111 4.93 -13.35 -4.44
CA ARG A 111 5.45 -14.69 -4.13
C ARG A 111 4.67 -15.77 -4.88
N LEU A 112 3.34 -15.69 -4.89
CA LEU A 112 2.47 -16.59 -5.66
C LEU A 112 2.71 -16.47 -7.16
N HIS A 113 2.83 -15.24 -7.68
CA HIS A 113 3.15 -15.03 -9.08
C HIS A 113 4.44 -15.77 -9.49
N ARG A 114 5.50 -15.64 -8.66
CA ARG A 114 6.77 -16.34 -8.87
C ARG A 114 6.61 -17.86 -8.81
N ALA A 115 5.85 -18.36 -7.84
CA ALA A 115 5.62 -19.79 -7.64
C ALA A 115 4.78 -20.43 -8.76
N LEU A 116 3.90 -19.66 -9.39
CA LEU A 116 3.09 -20.09 -10.54
C LEU A 116 3.86 -20.05 -11.88
N HIS A 117 5.19 -19.84 -11.84
CA HIS A 117 6.09 -19.84 -12.98
C HIS A 117 5.67 -18.89 -14.13
N GLY A 118 4.97 -17.80 -13.81
CA GLY A 118 4.54 -16.81 -14.79
C GLY A 118 5.70 -15.95 -15.31
N LYS A 119 5.80 -15.78 -16.63
CA LYS A 119 6.47 -14.63 -17.24
C LYS A 119 5.45 -13.79 -17.99
N LYS A 120 5.13 -12.60 -17.43
CA LYS A 120 4.52 -11.41 -18.04
C LYS A 120 4.46 -10.30 -16.98
N HIS A 121 4.26 -9.05 -17.39
CA HIS A 121 3.93 -7.93 -16.49
C HIS A 121 2.55 -8.17 -15.89
N CYS A 122 2.47 -8.87 -14.75
CA CYS A 122 1.22 -9.11 -14.05
C CYS A 122 0.96 -8.02 -13.01
N TYR A 123 -0.29 -7.62 -12.86
CA TYR A 123 -0.73 -6.84 -11.71
C TYR A 123 -0.71 -7.73 -10.46
N ALA A 124 0.11 -7.45 -9.46
CA ALA A 124 0.19 -8.25 -8.23
C ALA A 124 0.06 -7.35 -7.01
N ILE A 125 -1.04 -7.50 -6.26
CA ILE A 125 -1.33 -6.69 -5.08
C ILE A 125 -1.85 -7.53 -3.93
N ASP A 126 -1.48 -7.13 -2.72
CA ASP A 126 -2.11 -7.58 -1.50
C ASP A 126 -3.05 -6.46 -1.03
N MET A 127 -4.22 -6.82 -0.51
CA MET A 127 -5.18 -5.86 0.02
C MET A 127 -5.80 -6.35 1.32
N THR A 128 -6.02 -5.45 2.28
CA THR A 128 -6.72 -5.76 3.52
C THR A 128 -8.11 -5.13 3.51
N THR A 129 -9.13 -5.94 3.82
CA THR A 129 -10.53 -5.54 3.89
C THR A 129 -11.05 -5.64 5.33
N PRO A 130 -12.03 -4.82 5.75
CA PRO A 130 -12.64 -4.94 7.06
C PRO A 130 -13.21 -6.34 7.31
N ARG A 131 -13.14 -6.84 8.54
CA ARG A 131 -13.77 -8.13 8.92
C ARG A 131 -15.27 -8.17 8.65
N THR A 132 -15.91 -7.00 8.71
CA THR A 132 -17.34 -6.83 8.47
C THR A 132 -17.68 -6.73 6.97
N ASP A 133 -16.70 -6.89 6.07
CA ASP A 133 -16.88 -6.75 4.63
C ASP A 133 -17.90 -7.76 4.06
N PRO A 134 -19.07 -7.27 3.62
CA PRO A 134 -20.10 -8.10 3.00
C PRO A 134 -19.91 -8.25 1.47
N ALA A 135 -19.02 -7.48 0.84
CA ALA A 135 -19.06 -7.18 -0.60
C ALA A 135 -17.96 -7.83 -1.46
N GLY A 136 -16.94 -8.47 -0.87
CA GLY A 136 -15.91 -9.13 -1.67
C GLY A 136 -15.18 -8.15 -2.57
N HIS A 137 -14.58 -7.12 -1.97
CA HIS A 137 -13.93 -6.02 -2.67
C HIS A 137 -12.86 -6.50 -3.65
N ALA A 138 -12.07 -7.52 -3.32
CA ALA A 138 -11.10 -8.07 -4.26
C ALA A 138 -11.76 -8.69 -5.50
N THR A 139 -12.90 -9.37 -5.33
CA THR A 139 -13.68 -9.93 -6.43
C THR A 139 -14.30 -8.84 -7.30
N THR A 140 -14.81 -7.77 -6.68
CA THR A 140 -15.36 -6.62 -7.41
C THR A 140 -14.26 -5.91 -8.20
N LEU A 141 -13.13 -5.60 -7.58
CA LEU A 141 -11.98 -4.99 -8.25
C LEU A 141 -11.48 -5.86 -9.41
N ALA A 142 -11.33 -7.17 -9.22
CA ALA A 142 -10.93 -8.08 -10.29
C ALA A 142 -11.91 -8.06 -11.48
N ARG A 143 -13.22 -8.00 -11.21
CA ARG A 143 -14.25 -7.92 -12.26
C ARG A 143 -14.18 -6.61 -13.04
N GLU A 144 -14.02 -5.49 -12.34
CA GLU A 144 -13.90 -4.19 -13.01
C GLU A 144 -12.61 -4.07 -13.83
N LEU A 145 -11.48 -4.53 -13.29
CA LEU A 145 -10.22 -4.62 -14.02
C LEU A 145 -10.35 -5.54 -15.25
N GLN A 146 -11.04 -6.67 -15.11
CA GLN A 146 -11.34 -7.55 -16.24
C GLN A 146 -12.23 -6.87 -17.29
N ALA A 147 -13.27 -6.15 -16.87
CA ALA A 147 -14.17 -5.46 -17.79
C ALA A 147 -13.45 -4.35 -18.57
N GLN A 148 -12.54 -3.63 -17.92
CA GLN A 148 -11.84 -2.48 -18.51
C GLN A 148 -10.59 -2.87 -19.32
N ARG A 149 -9.82 -3.83 -18.83
CA ARG A 149 -8.50 -4.21 -19.39
C ARG A 149 -8.50 -5.57 -20.07
N GLY A 150 -9.59 -6.33 -19.96
CA GLY A 150 -9.66 -7.72 -20.42
C GLY A 150 -8.73 -8.64 -19.62
N GLY A 151 -8.75 -9.94 -19.98
CA GLY A 151 -7.82 -10.93 -19.44
C GLY A 151 -8.31 -11.65 -18.19
N THR A 152 -7.38 -12.36 -17.54
CA THR A 152 -7.69 -13.28 -16.43
C THR A 152 -7.07 -12.78 -15.13
N TYR A 153 -7.90 -12.60 -14.10
CA TYR A 153 -7.46 -12.17 -12.77
C TYR A 153 -7.73 -13.27 -11.76
N LEU A 154 -6.71 -13.61 -10.99
CA LEU A 154 -6.80 -14.57 -9.90
C LEU A 154 -7.01 -13.84 -8.58
N VAL A 155 -8.10 -14.17 -7.89
CA VAL A 155 -8.38 -13.64 -6.54
C VAL A 155 -8.14 -14.74 -5.53
N VAL A 156 -7.26 -14.47 -4.57
CA VAL A 156 -6.92 -15.36 -3.45
C VAL A 156 -7.41 -14.68 -2.17
N ARG A 157 -8.08 -15.41 -1.29
CA ARG A 157 -8.49 -14.90 0.03
C ARG A 157 -7.72 -15.64 1.11
N GLU A 158 -6.99 -14.89 1.92
CA GLU A 158 -6.28 -15.37 3.10
C GLU A 158 -7.08 -15.04 4.36
N ASP A 159 -7.17 -15.99 5.29
CA ASP A 159 -7.76 -15.75 6.61
C ASP A 159 -6.66 -15.38 7.63
N ALA A 160 -6.93 -14.37 8.46
CA ALA A 160 -5.92 -13.69 9.29
C ALA A 160 -5.44 -14.49 10.53
N ALA A 161 -5.68 -15.80 10.58
CA ALA A 161 -5.19 -16.66 11.66
C ALA A 161 -3.65 -16.76 11.70
N THR A 162 -2.95 -16.22 10.71
CA THR A 162 -1.50 -16.24 10.54
C THR A 162 -0.73 -15.11 11.25
N LEU A 163 -1.39 -14.24 12.02
CA LEU A 163 -0.74 -13.10 12.69
C LEU A 163 -0.23 -13.39 14.12
N LEU A 164 -0.37 -14.62 14.63
CA LEU A 164 0.29 -15.07 15.86
C LEU A 164 1.51 -15.95 15.52
N GLY A 165 2.55 -15.35 14.95
CA GLY A 165 3.93 -15.82 15.10
C GLY A 165 4.34 -17.18 14.51
N GLU A 166 3.54 -17.86 13.68
CA GLU A 166 3.90 -19.18 13.14
C GLU A 166 3.57 -19.36 11.64
N CYS A 167 4.02 -18.45 10.78
CA CYS A 167 4.17 -18.80 9.37
C CYS A 167 5.58 -18.49 8.90
N ASN A 168 6.36 -19.55 8.69
CA ASN A 168 7.48 -19.46 7.77
C ASN A 168 6.88 -19.17 6.39
N ASP A 169 6.94 -17.91 5.99
CA ASP A 169 6.48 -17.34 4.72
C ASP A 169 6.74 -18.20 3.46
N ALA A 170 7.80 -19.02 3.47
CA ALA A 170 8.15 -19.92 2.39
C ALA A 170 7.23 -21.17 2.28
N THR A 171 6.65 -21.63 3.39
CA THR A 171 5.88 -22.88 3.45
C THR A 171 4.44 -22.67 3.00
N THR A 172 3.78 -21.59 3.45
CA THR A 172 2.39 -21.25 3.08
C THR A 172 2.26 -20.95 1.58
N ALA A 173 3.20 -20.17 1.02
CA ALA A 173 3.22 -19.86 -0.41
C ALA A 173 3.37 -21.10 -1.29
N SER A 174 4.05 -22.15 -0.81
CA SER A 174 4.23 -23.41 -1.56
C SER A 174 2.95 -24.26 -1.60
N THR A 175 2.20 -24.33 -0.51
CA THR A 175 0.94 -25.07 -0.43
C THR A 175 -0.17 -24.36 -1.21
N ASP A 176 -0.24 -23.03 -1.11
CA ASP A 176 -1.19 -22.21 -1.87
C ASP A 176 -0.93 -22.32 -3.38
N ALA A 177 0.34 -22.27 -3.80
CA ALA A 177 0.70 -22.42 -5.21
C ALA A 177 0.28 -23.78 -5.79
N GLU A 178 0.34 -24.87 -5.02
CA GLU A 178 -0.11 -26.19 -5.49
C GLU A 178 -1.63 -26.22 -5.72
N ALA A 179 -2.40 -25.70 -4.76
CA ALA A 179 -3.86 -25.60 -4.88
C ALA A 179 -4.26 -24.73 -6.09
N LEU A 180 -3.56 -23.62 -6.28
CA LEU A 180 -3.80 -22.70 -7.40
C LEU A 180 -3.41 -23.33 -8.75
N ASN A 181 -2.29 -24.04 -8.85
CA ASN A 181 -1.92 -24.76 -10.07
C ASN A 181 -2.97 -25.81 -10.45
N LYS A 182 -3.56 -26.52 -9.48
CA LYS A 182 -4.68 -27.45 -9.74
C LYS A 182 -5.92 -26.73 -10.26
N LEU A 183 -6.24 -25.55 -9.73
CA LEU A 183 -7.34 -24.72 -10.22
C LEU A 183 -7.10 -24.26 -11.66
N LEU A 184 -5.90 -23.73 -11.96
CA LEU A 184 -5.53 -23.27 -13.29
C LEU A 184 -5.60 -24.43 -14.30
N ALA A 185 -5.06 -25.61 -13.95
CA ALA A 185 -5.11 -26.79 -14.79
C ALA A 185 -6.55 -27.23 -15.13
N ARG A 186 -7.48 -27.19 -14.17
CA ARG A 186 -8.92 -27.47 -14.41
C ARG A 186 -9.58 -26.48 -15.37
N ARG A 187 -9.01 -25.29 -15.51
CA ARG A 187 -9.47 -24.25 -16.43
C ARG A 187 -8.71 -24.23 -17.76
N GLY A 188 -7.73 -25.12 -17.94
CA GLY A 188 -6.84 -25.11 -19.11
C GLY A 188 -5.92 -23.90 -19.14
N LEU A 189 -5.61 -23.34 -17.97
CA LEU A 189 -4.76 -22.15 -17.80
C LEU A 189 -3.45 -22.50 -17.10
N THR A 190 -2.49 -21.59 -17.22
CA THR A 190 -1.21 -21.58 -16.54
C THR A 190 -0.99 -20.21 -15.89
N GLY A 191 0.05 -20.08 -15.04
CA GLY A 191 0.41 -18.78 -14.48
C GLY A 191 0.73 -17.71 -15.53
N ALA A 192 1.15 -18.10 -16.74
CA ALA A 192 1.44 -17.19 -17.85
C ALA A 192 0.19 -16.59 -18.52
N ASP A 193 -0.99 -17.14 -18.23
CA ASP A 193 -2.29 -16.67 -18.75
C ASP A 193 -2.94 -15.64 -17.82
N LEU A 194 -2.35 -15.40 -16.63
CA LEU A 194 -2.86 -14.44 -15.66
C LEU A 194 -2.39 -13.02 -16.00
N ASN A 195 -3.33 -12.09 -16.03
CA ASN A 195 -3.12 -10.65 -16.12
C ASN A 195 -2.93 -10.02 -14.74
N GLY A 196 -3.47 -10.64 -13.68
CA GLY A 196 -3.20 -10.20 -12.33
C GLY A 196 -3.54 -11.21 -11.23
N ILE A 197 -2.97 -10.98 -10.06
CA ILE A 197 -3.19 -11.71 -8.81
C ILE A 197 -3.52 -10.69 -7.73
N ILE A 198 -4.67 -10.87 -7.08
CA ILE A 198 -5.12 -10.05 -5.96
C ILE A 198 -5.26 -10.96 -4.75
N VAL A 199 -4.49 -10.68 -3.69
CA VAL A 199 -4.57 -11.40 -2.41
C VAL A 199 -5.34 -10.53 -1.42
N GLU A 200 -6.51 -11.00 -0.99
CA GLU A 200 -7.35 -10.32 0.01
C GLU A 200 -7.12 -10.93 1.40
N ARG A 201 -6.83 -10.08 2.38
CA ARG A 201 -6.81 -10.43 3.81
C ARG A 201 -7.94 -9.70 4.53
N ARG A 202 -8.54 -10.34 5.54
CA ARG A 202 -9.54 -9.70 6.41
C ARG A 202 -8.90 -9.23 7.71
N GLY A 203 -9.02 -7.96 8.04
CA GLY A 203 -8.35 -7.37 9.20
C GLY A 203 -8.88 -5.99 9.57
N ALA A 204 -8.23 -5.36 10.55
CA ALA A 204 -8.41 -3.94 10.79
C ALA A 204 -7.71 -3.18 9.65
N THR A 205 -8.39 -2.18 9.09
CA THR A 205 -7.84 -1.37 8.00
C THR A 205 -7.62 0.08 8.44
N VAL A 206 -6.64 0.74 7.83
CA VAL A 206 -6.40 2.17 7.99
C VAL A 206 -7.55 2.95 7.32
N ALA A 207 -8.05 2.48 6.18
CA ALA A 207 -9.21 3.08 5.52
C ALA A 207 -10.46 3.16 6.42
N GLU A 208 -10.77 2.10 7.18
CA GLU A 208 -11.90 2.11 8.12
C GLU A 208 -11.69 3.10 9.26
N GLN A 209 -10.48 3.17 9.81
CA GLN A 209 -10.16 4.15 10.87
C GLN A 209 -10.21 5.59 10.37
N ILE A 210 -9.78 5.86 9.12
CA ILE A 210 -9.91 7.18 8.50
C ILE A 210 -11.38 7.58 8.37
N GLU A 211 -12.24 6.66 7.91
CA GLU A 211 -13.69 6.92 7.80
C GLU A 211 -14.32 7.23 9.15
N GLU A 212 -13.95 6.49 10.20
CA GLU A 212 -14.40 6.74 11.57
C GLU A 212 -14.01 8.15 12.04
N LEU A 213 -12.77 8.58 11.78
CA LEU A 213 -12.29 9.92 12.12
C LEU A 213 -12.99 11.02 11.31
N LEU A 214 -13.31 10.76 10.04
CA LEU A 214 -14.08 11.66 9.17
C LEU A 214 -15.57 11.69 9.54
N GLY A 215 -16.07 10.74 10.33
CA GLY A 215 -17.50 10.59 10.60
C GLY A 215 -18.30 10.16 9.37
N ILE A 216 -17.66 9.47 8.41
CA ILE A 216 -18.31 8.94 7.21
C ILE A 216 -18.37 7.41 7.26
N ARG A 217 -19.20 6.81 6.40
CA ARG A 217 -19.18 5.37 6.20
C ARG A 217 -19.47 5.07 4.74
N THR A 218 -18.50 4.48 4.06
CA THR A 218 -18.64 4.16 2.64
C THR A 218 -19.02 2.69 2.43
N ARG A 219 -19.44 2.40 1.19
CA ARG A 219 -19.78 1.05 0.76
C ARG A 219 -18.53 0.20 0.55
N THR A 220 -17.45 0.81 0.07
CA THR A 220 -16.21 0.12 -0.26
C THR A 220 -15.02 0.74 0.43
N ARG A 221 -14.38 -0.01 1.34
CA ARG A 221 -13.17 0.46 2.02
C ARG A 221 -12.16 -0.65 2.21
N PHE A 222 -10.91 -0.39 1.84
CA PHE A 222 -9.82 -1.36 1.95
C PHE A 222 -8.45 -0.69 1.91
N ASP A 223 -7.45 -1.41 2.38
CA ASP A 223 -6.06 -1.04 2.29
C ASP A 223 -5.38 -1.76 1.11
N LEU A 224 -4.57 -1.06 0.31
CA LEU A 224 -3.71 -1.64 -0.73
C LEU A 224 -2.25 -1.65 -0.26
N HIS A 225 -1.61 -2.81 -0.37
CA HIS A 225 -0.23 -3.00 0.04
C HIS A 225 0.72 -3.07 -1.15
N ALA A 226 1.24 -1.90 -1.54
CA ALA A 226 2.10 -1.76 -2.73
C ALA A 226 3.27 -0.76 -2.57
N ALA A 227 3.66 -0.45 -1.33
CA ALA A 227 4.81 0.41 -1.01
C ALA A 227 4.86 1.69 -1.87
N CYS A 228 6.01 2.01 -2.47
CA CYS A 228 6.22 3.23 -3.24
C CYS A 228 5.33 3.35 -4.49
N ALA A 229 4.76 2.24 -4.98
CA ALA A 229 3.81 2.24 -6.10
C ALA A 229 2.34 2.37 -5.64
N GLY A 230 2.11 2.34 -4.32
CA GLY A 230 0.80 2.22 -3.70
C GLY A 230 -0.17 3.29 -4.14
N PHE A 231 0.23 4.56 -4.08
CA PHE A 231 -0.68 5.66 -4.41
C PHE A 231 -1.20 5.58 -5.86
N GLY A 232 -0.31 5.33 -6.83
CA GLY A 232 -0.70 5.14 -8.23
C GLY A 232 -1.63 3.93 -8.41
N TYR A 233 -1.38 2.82 -7.72
CA TYR A 233 -2.27 1.66 -7.74
C TYR A 233 -3.63 1.97 -7.11
N GLY A 234 -3.68 2.80 -6.07
CA GLY A 234 -4.91 3.28 -5.46
C GLY A 234 -5.74 4.14 -6.40
N LEU A 235 -5.10 5.04 -7.16
CA LEU A 235 -5.78 5.85 -8.18
C LEU A 235 -6.36 4.97 -9.30
N ASP A 236 -5.59 4.02 -9.81
CA ASP A 236 -6.05 3.06 -10.81
C ASP A 236 -7.24 2.24 -10.30
N ALA A 237 -7.17 1.74 -9.05
CA ALA A 237 -8.25 0.98 -8.44
C ALA A 237 -9.51 1.84 -8.22
N ALA A 238 -9.36 3.08 -7.75
CA ALA A 238 -10.46 4.03 -7.59
C ALA A 238 -11.13 4.34 -8.94
N SER A 239 -10.35 4.64 -9.97
CA SER A 239 -10.87 4.86 -11.32
C SER A 239 -11.60 3.64 -11.86
N ALA A 240 -11.14 2.43 -11.53
CA ALA A 240 -11.78 1.21 -11.97
C ALA A 240 -13.10 0.94 -11.22
N LEU A 241 -13.19 1.32 -9.94
CA LEU A 241 -14.34 1.11 -9.07
C LEU A 241 -15.37 2.26 -9.12
N LEU A 242 -15.05 3.37 -9.78
CA LEU A 242 -15.91 4.54 -9.84
C LEU A 242 -17.29 4.19 -10.44
N GLN A 243 -18.35 4.41 -9.65
CA GLN A 243 -19.72 4.13 -10.08
C GLN A 243 -20.57 5.41 -10.17
N ARG A 244 -20.81 6.06 -9.04
CA ARG A 244 -21.78 7.17 -8.94
C ARG A 244 -21.22 8.40 -8.25
N HIS A 245 -20.37 8.20 -7.26
CA HIS A 245 -19.74 9.23 -6.43
C HIS A 245 -18.24 9.01 -6.39
N PRO A 246 -17.45 10.05 -6.09
CA PRO A 246 -16.01 9.94 -6.07
C PRO A 246 -15.51 8.95 -5.01
N TYR A 247 -14.27 8.51 -5.19
CA TYR A 247 -13.50 7.73 -4.24
C TYR A 247 -12.47 8.60 -3.52
N LEU A 248 -12.27 8.35 -2.24
CA LEU A 248 -11.19 8.93 -1.47
C LEU A 248 -9.97 7.99 -1.51
N VAL A 249 -8.89 8.42 -2.15
CA VAL A 249 -7.61 7.68 -2.17
C VAL A 249 -6.64 8.35 -1.22
N VAL A 250 -6.18 7.60 -0.22
CA VAL A 250 -5.25 8.09 0.81
C VAL A 250 -4.00 7.24 0.79
N SER A 251 -2.82 7.83 0.92
CA SER A 251 -1.59 7.14 1.31
C SER A 251 -1.15 7.71 2.64
N SER A 252 -0.76 6.86 3.58
CA SER A 252 -0.25 7.34 4.87
C SER A 252 0.73 6.36 5.46
N GLU A 253 1.87 6.88 5.94
CA GLU A 253 2.87 6.09 6.66
C GLU A 253 3.51 6.71 7.88
N THR A 254 3.80 5.81 8.83
CA THR A 254 4.65 6.04 10.00
C THR A 254 5.84 5.06 10.06
N LEU A 255 6.43 4.76 8.89
CA LEU A 255 7.54 3.79 8.73
C LEU A 255 8.80 4.14 9.52
N SER A 256 8.98 5.40 9.92
CA SER A 256 10.11 5.80 10.73
C SER A 256 10.16 5.06 12.07
N ARG A 257 9.03 4.54 12.57
CA ARG A 257 8.93 3.77 13.82
C ARG A 257 9.34 2.32 13.67
N GLU A 258 9.11 1.77 12.48
CA GLU A 258 9.46 0.40 12.11
C GLU A 258 10.89 0.30 11.58
N THR A 259 11.56 1.44 11.39
CA THR A 259 12.94 1.48 10.92
C THR A 259 13.88 0.97 12.00
N ASP A 260 14.64 -0.08 11.70
CA ASP A 260 15.75 -0.50 12.57
C ASP A 260 16.91 0.51 12.43
N TYR A 261 16.98 1.46 13.35
CA TYR A 261 18.09 2.44 13.42
C TYR A 261 19.40 1.85 13.91
N SER A 262 19.32 0.61 14.41
CA SER A 262 20.47 -0.17 14.77
C SER A 262 21.20 -0.53 13.45
N ASP A 263 20.58 -1.17 12.46
CA ASP A 263 21.26 -1.52 11.20
C ASP A 263 21.69 -0.31 10.33
N ALA A 264 23.01 -0.18 10.10
CA ALA A 264 23.62 0.83 9.22
C ALA A 264 23.15 0.76 7.75
N ASN A 265 22.65 -0.39 7.31
CA ASN A 265 22.12 -0.60 5.96
C ASN A 265 20.61 -0.33 5.87
N SER A 266 19.96 -0.08 7.01
CA SER A 266 18.53 0.20 7.07
C SER A 266 18.21 1.51 6.35
N PRO A 267 17.23 1.52 5.43
CA PRO A 267 16.81 2.75 4.78
C PRO A 267 16.20 3.72 5.81
N LEU A 268 16.57 5.00 5.71
CA LEU A 268 15.95 6.03 6.54
C LEU A 268 14.61 6.45 5.96
N PHE A 269 13.53 5.95 6.56
CA PHE A 269 12.17 6.38 6.22
C PHE A 269 11.79 7.69 6.90
N GLY A 270 10.88 8.41 6.23
CA GLY A 270 10.11 9.50 6.79
C GLY A 270 8.64 9.12 6.84
N ASP A 271 7.89 9.86 7.64
CA ASP A 271 6.46 9.70 7.84
C ASP A 271 5.69 10.80 7.12
N GLY A 272 4.48 10.50 6.70
CA GLY A 272 3.61 11.46 6.03
C GLY A 272 2.37 10.82 5.44
N ALA A 273 1.47 11.67 4.97
CA ALA A 273 0.27 11.24 4.26
C ALA A 273 -0.04 12.14 3.07
N GLY A 274 -0.69 11.58 2.06
CA GLY A 274 -1.24 12.29 0.91
C GLY A 274 -2.63 11.75 0.59
N ALA A 275 -3.52 12.58 0.07
CA ALA A 275 -4.83 12.12 -0.37
C ALA A 275 -5.29 12.83 -1.64
N ALA A 276 -6.16 12.15 -2.40
CA ALA A 276 -6.85 12.67 -3.57
C ALA A 276 -8.31 12.21 -3.57
N LEU A 277 -9.18 13.05 -4.12
CA LEU A 277 -10.55 12.69 -4.45
C LEU A 277 -10.61 12.36 -5.95
N VAL A 278 -11.09 11.17 -6.30
CA VAL A 278 -11.04 10.59 -7.65
C VAL A 278 -12.44 10.40 -8.22
#